data_AF-A0A066YGA2-F1
#
_entry.id   AF-A0A066YGA2-F1
#
_cell.length_a   1.000
_cell.length_b   1.000
_cell.length_c   1.000
_cell.angle_alpha   90.00
_cell.angle_beta   90.00
_cell.angle_gamma   90.00
#
_symmetry.space_group_name_H-M   'P 1'
#
loop_
_entity.id
_entity.type
_entity.pdbx_description
1 polymer ?
#
loop_
_entity_poly.entity_id
_entity_poly.type
_entity_poly.pdbx_seq_one_letter_code
_entity_poly.pdbx_strand_id
1 'polypeptide(L)'
;MPHLPYDLALGRPTRWTPPTERGLGAPGRSYTLGGGLVHLTWPDFPGVQGLERHGRLAGWVEEWDVAAGTWSTLVDGCQVIDAADNQVLLSANAADALELLRLALERRAAGQLPAPDADSEPGRTT
;
A
#
# COMPACT_ATOMS: atom_id res chain seq x y z
N MET A 1 -4.54 -20.24 5.04
CA MET A 1 -4.11 -18.87 5.35
C MET A 1 -2.59 -18.86 5.24
N PRO A 2 -1.99 -18.34 4.15
CA PRO A 2 -0.55 -18.19 4.13
C PRO A 2 -0.16 -17.17 5.21
N HIS A 3 0.52 -17.64 6.26
CA HIS A 3 1.21 -16.76 7.20
C HIS A 3 2.38 -16.16 6.43
N LEU A 4 2.26 -14.90 6.00
CA LEU A 4 3.46 -14.13 5.70
C LEU A 4 4.28 -14.06 7.00
N PRO A 5 5.61 -14.32 6.97
CA PRO A 5 6.44 -14.34 8.17
C PRO A 5 6.63 -12.95 8.80
N TYR A 6 6.13 -11.91 8.15
CA TYR A 6 6.36 -10.52 8.51
C TYR A 6 5.29 -9.99 9.47
N ASP A 7 5.76 -9.30 10.50
CA ASP A 7 4.92 -8.40 11.29
C ASP A 7 4.78 -7.09 10.51
N LEU A 8 3.55 -6.73 10.16
CA LEU A 8 3.31 -5.62 9.23
C LEU A 8 3.06 -4.35 10.04
N ALA A 9 3.79 -3.29 9.71
CA ALA A 9 3.53 -1.94 10.20
C ALA A 9 3.41 -0.95 9.04
N LEU A 10 2.84 0.22 9.33
CA LEU A 10 2.91 1.38 8.44
C LEU A 10 4.09 2.25 8.85
N GLY A 11 4.97 2.51 7.88
CA GLY A 11 6.05 3.46 8.04
C GLY A 11 5.54 4.90 8.07
N ARG A 12 6.47 5.85 7.96
CA ARG A 12 6.12 7.27 7.91
C ARG A 12 5.34 7.60 6.63
N PRO A 13 4.45 8.61 6.68
CA PRO A 13 3.82 9.15 5.49
C PRO A 13 4.86 9.52 4.44
N THR A 14 4.65 9.00 3.24
CA THR A 14 5.50 9.34 2.10
C THR A 14 5.04 10.65 1.48
N ARG A 15 5.87 11.21 0.59
CA ARG A 15 5.45 12.31 -0.29
C ARG A 15 4.87 11.81 -1.62
N TRP A 16 4.59 10.51 -1.74
CA TRP A 16 4.09 9.94 -2.98
C TRP A 16 2.63 10.32 -3.13
N THR A 17 2.33 11.01 -4.23
CA THR A 17 0.95 11.37 -4.59
C THR A 17 0.17 10.09 -4.92
N PRO A 18 -1.08 9.90 -4.48
CA PRO A 18 -1.89 8.76 -4.90
C PRO A 18 -2.09 8.74 -6.43
N PRO A 19 -2.18 7.56 -7.08
CA PRO A 19 -2.37 7.48 -8.53
C PRO A 19 -3.64 8.16 -9.04
N THR A 20 -4.69 8.19 -8.23
CA THR A 20 -5.95 8.89 -8.54
C THR A 20 -5.80 10.41 -8.61
N GLU A 21 -4.74 10.97 -8.05
CA GLU A 21 -4.46 12.42 -8.01
C GLU A 21 -3.36 12.86 -8.98
N ARG A 22 -2.67 11.92 -9.63
CA ARG A 22 -1.56 12.18 -10.55
C ARG A 22 -1.99 12.55 -11.98
N GLY A 23 -3.29 12.49 -12.28
CA GLY A 23 -3.79 12.72 -13.64
C GLY A 23 -3.46 11.58 -14.62
N LEU A 24 -3.32 10.34 -14.15
CA LEU A 24 -3.00 9.15 -14.97
C LEU A 24 -4.17 8.68 -15.86
N GLY A 25 -5.28 9.41 -15.89
CA GLY A 25 -6.52 8.98 -16.52
C GLY A 25 -7.36 8.04 -15.65
N ALA A 26 -8.41 7.49 -16.25
CA ALA A 26 -9.34 6.59 -15.57
C ALA A 26 -8.74 5.18 -15.44
N PRO A 27 -8.72 4.58 -14.24
CA PRO A 27 -8.23 3.22 -14.07
C PRO A 27 -9.19 2.21 -14.71
N GLY A 28 -8.63 1.14 -15.26
CA GLY A 28 -9.34 -0.10 -15.52
C GLY A 28 -9.69 -0.80 -14.20
N ARG A 29 -10.88 -1.40 -14.12
CA ARG A 29 -11.36 -2.09 -12.92
C ARG A 29 -11.53 -3.58 -13.16
N SER A 30 -11.02 -4.41 -12.24
CA SER A 30 -11.21 -5.87 -12.25
C SER A 30 -11.70 -6.37 -10.89
N TYR A 31 -12.72 -7.24 -10.90
CA TYR A 31 -13.48 -7.65 -9.71
C TYR A 31 -13.13 -9.09 -9.29
N THR A 32 -12.08 -9.31 -8.50
CA THR A 32 -11.70 -10.68 -8.09
C THR A 32 -11.00 -10.86 -6.74
N LEU A 33 -10.82 -9.82 -5.92
CA LEU A 33 -9.90 -9.92 -4.76
C LEU A 33 -10.54 -10.25 -3.40
N GLY A 34 -11.87 -10.40 -3.32
CA GLY A 34 -12.57 -10.64 -2.05
C GLY A 34 -12.63 -9.39 -1.16
N GLY A 35 -13.38 -9.44 -0.06
CA GLY A 35 -13.45 -8.34 0.92
C GLY A 35 -14.04 -7.01 0.41
N GLY A 36 -14.67 -7.01 -0.77
CA GLY A 36 -15.15 -5.79 -1.45
C GLY A 36 -14.05 -4.97 -2.11
N LEU A 37 -12.87 -5.56 -2.33
CA LEU A 37 -11.74 -4.93 -3.00
C LEU A 37 -11.84 -5.08 -4.52
N VAL A 38 -11.56 -4.01 -5.24
CA VAL A 38 -11.51 -3.96 -6.70
C VAL A 38 -10.09 -3.62 -7.12
N HIS A 39 -9.54 -4.40 -8.05
CA HIS A 39 -8.22 -4.13 -8.61
C HIS A 39 -8.30 -3.01 -9.63
N LEU A 40 -7.44 -2.01 -9.47
CA LEU A 40 -7.26 -0.88 -10.36
C LEU A 40 -5.95 -1.02 -11.13
N THR A 41 -6.00 -0.82 -12.44
CA THR A 41 -4.82 -0.75 -13.30
C THR A 41 -4.85 0.49 -14.17
N TRP A 42 -3.68 1.08 -14.43
CA TRP A 42 -3.54 2.20 -15.34
C TRP A 42 -2.82 1.72 -16.61
N PRO A 43 -3.49 1.62 -17.77
CA PRO A 43 -2.92 1.02 -18.97
C PRO A 43 -1.63 1.68 -19.45
N ASP A 44 -1.57 3.01 -19.39
CA ASP A 44 -0.41 3.80 -19.79
C ASP A 44 0.69 3.84 -18.71
N PHE A 45 0.41 3.34 -17.51
CA PHE A 45 1.31 3.33 -16.37
C PHE A 45 1.31 1.94 -15.70
N PRO A 46 1.82 0.90 -16.38
CA PRO A 46 1.77 -0.48 -15.90
C PRO A 46 2.55 -0.68 -14.59
N GLY A 47 3.52 0.19 -14.30
CA GLY A 47 4.28 0.25 -13.05
C GLY A 47 3.49 0.73 -11.84
N VAL A 48 2.18 0.97 -11.98
CA VAL A 48 1.30 1.41 -10.90
C VAL A 48 -0.02 0.62 -10.93
N GLN A 49 -0.38 0.03 -9.79
CA GLN A 49 -1.62 -0.70 -9.62
C GLN A 49 -2.22 -0.38 -8.26
N GLY A 50 -3.54 -0.48 -8.10
CA GLY A 50 -4.22 -0.03 -6.89
C GLY A 50 -5.34 -0.94 -6.45
N LEU A 51 -5.73 -0.82 -5.19
CA LEU A 51 -6.94 -1.45 -4.68
C LEU A 51 -7.95 -0.39 -4.28
N GLU A 52 -9.17 -0.52 -4.78
CA GLU A 52 -10.31 0.32 -4.43
C GLU A 52 -11.19 -0.43 -3.41
N ARG A 53 -11.72 0.31 -2.43
CA ARG A 53 -12.75 -0.17 -1.51
C ARG A 53 -13.85 0.89 -1.42
N HIS A 54 -15.10 0.49 -1.67
CA HIS A 54 -16.26 1.37 -1.64
C HIS A 54 -16.10 2.64 -2.53
N GLY A 55 -15.51 2.49 -3.72
CA GLY A 55 -15.33 3.61 -4.66
C GLY A 55 -14.18 4.56 -4.31
N ARG A 56 -13.35 4.26 -3.31
CA ARG A 56 -12.17 5.04 -2.93
C ARG A 56 -10.92 4.19 -3.01
N LEU A 57 -9.80 4.81 -3.41
CA LEU A 57 -8.50 4.15 -3.35
C LEU A 57 -8.17 3.81 -1.89
N ALA A 58 -8.01 2.52 -1.59
CA ALA A 58 -7.63 2.02 -0.28
C ALA A 58 -6.11 1.95 -0.11
N GLY A 59 -5.39 1.71 -1.20
CA GLY A 59 -3.94 1.73 -1.28
C GLY A 59 -3.46 1.39 -2.68
N TRP A 60 -2.16 1.47 -2.91
CA TRP A 60 -1.57 1.18 -4.21
C TRP A 60 -0.19 0.55 -4.08
N VAL A 61 0.22 -0.09 -5.17
CA VAL A 61 1.56 -0.61 -5.38
C VAL A 61 2.18 0.11 -6.55
N GLU A 62 3.48 0.31 -6.48
CA GLU A 62 4.22 1.06 -7.48
C GLU A 62 5.66 0.56 -7.56
N GLU A 63 6.21 0.53 -8.78
CA GLU A 63 7.61 0.18 -9.00
C GLU A 63 8.51 1.15 -8.22
N TRP A 64 9.33 0.57 -7.35
CA TRP A 64 10.33 1.27 -6.56
C TRP A 64 11.64 1.39 -7.32
N ASP A 65 12.09 0.28 -7.90
CA ASP A 65 13.27 0.22 -8.76
C ASP A 65 12.92 -0.60 -9.99
N VAL A 66 12.79 0.09 -11.13
CA VAL A 66 12.44 -0.50 -12.43
C VAL A 66 13.54 -1.42 -12.95
N ALA A 67 14.81 -1.12 -12.67
CA ALA A 67 15.93 -1.93 -13.13
C ALA A 67 16.02 -3.25 -12.34
N ALA A 68 15.72 -3.20 -11.05
CA ALA A 68 15.65 -4.37 -10.18
C ALA A 68 14.28 -5.08 -10.23
N GLY A 69 13.27 -4.48 -10.86
CA GLY A 69 11.89 -4.99 -10.90
C GLY A 69 11.22 -5.05 -9.52
N THR A 70 11.59 -4.17 -8.60
CA THR A 70 11.06 -4.18 -7.24
C THR A 70 9.88 -3.24 -7.08
N TRP A 71 8.93 -3.64 -6.23
CA TRP A 71 7.66 -2.97 -6.03
C TRP A 71 7.48 -2.58 -4.56
N SER A 72 6.95 -1.39 -4.32
CA SER A 72 6.60 -0.90 -3.00
C SER A 72 5.08 -0.92 -2.81
N THR A 73 4.65 -1.16 -1.58
CA THR A 73 3.24 -1.20 -1.19
C THR A 73 2.91 -0.03 -0.27
N LEU A 74 1.84 0.70 -0.61
CA LEU A 74 1.40 1.89 0.11
C LEU A 74 -0.05 1.78 0.55
N VAL A 75 -0.30 2.07 1.83
CA VAL A 75 -1.63 2.16 2.45
C VAL A 75 -1.73 3.51 3.14
N ASP A 76 -2.81 4.27 2.89
CA ASP A 76 -2.99 5.63 3.43
C ASP A 76 -1.77 6.56 3.18
N GLY A 77 -1.08 6.38 2.04
CA GLY A 77 0.13 7.16 1.70
C GLY A 77 1.41 6.74 2.44
N CYS A 78 1.36 5.67 3.21
CA CYS A 78 2.47 5.17 4.03
C CYS A 78 2.97 3.84 3.47
N GLN A 79 4.29 3.66 3.42
CA GLN A 79 4.87 2.38 3.00
C GLN A 79 4.60 1.29 4.03
N VAL A 80 4.31 0.09 3.55
CA VAL A 80 4.27 -1.10 4.42
C VAL A 80 5.71 -1.51 4.74
N ILE A 81 5.99 -1.67 6.03
CA ILE A 81 7.31 -2.01 6.57
C ILE A 81 7.22 -3.28 7.43
N ASP A 82 8.37 -3.91 7.68
CA ASP A 82 8.51 -4.91 8.72
C ASP A 82 8.60 -4.20 10.08
N ALA A 83 7.72 -4.56 11.02
CA ALA A 83 7.70 -3.98 12.36
C ALA A 83 8.94 -4.39 13.19
N ALA A 84 9.60 -5.50 12.86
CA ALA A 84 10.75 -6.01 13.61
C ALA A 84 12.01 -5.16 13.42
N ASP A 85 12.24 -4.64 12.21
CA ASP A 85 13.46 -3.91 11.84
C ASP A 85 13.22 -2.56 11.15
N ASN A 86 11.95 -2.17 10.98
CA ASN A 86 11.52 -0.94 10.33
C ASN A 86 12.00 -0.79 8.87
N GLN A 87 12.30 -1.88 8.17
CA GLN A 87 12.64 -1.83 6.75
C GLN A 87 11.41 -1.88 5.86
N VAL A 88 11.48 -1.19 4.72
CA VAL A 88 10.43 -1.24 3.70
C VAL A 88 10.34 -2.64 3.12
N LEU A 89 9.13 -3.20 3.11
CA LEU A 89 8.86 -4.46 2.45
C LEU A 89 8.72 -4.22 0.95
N LEU A 90 9.73 -4.67 0.21
CA LEU A 90 9.75 -4.63 -1.25
C LEU A 90 9.38 -6.02 -1.81
N SER A 91 8.53 -6.02 -2.83
CA SER A 91 8.12 -7.23 -3.54
C SER A 91 8.87 -7.37 -4.86
N ALA A 92 9.13 -8.62 -5.28
CA ALA A 92 9.88 -8.92 -6.50
C ALA A 92 9.04 -8.77 -7.79
N ASN A 93 7.72 -8.58 -7.67
CA ASN A 93 6.80 -8.34 -8.77
C ASN A 93 5.49 -7.71 -8.26
N ALA A 94 4.68 -7.23 -9.20
CA ALA A 94 3.40 -6.58 -8.91
C ALA A 94 2.38 -7.50 -8.21
N ALA A 95 2.37 -8.81 -8.51
CA ALA A 95 1.39 -9.74 -7.93
C ALA A 95 1.66 -9.95 -6.44
N ASP A 96 2.92 -10.14 -6.06
CA ASP A 96 3.34 -10.23 -4.66
C ASP A 96 3.06 -8.91 -3.91
N ALA A 97 3.30 -7.76 -4.56
CA ALA A 97 3.01 -6.46 -3.99
C ALA A 97 1.50 -6.28 -3.72
N LEU A 98 0.65 -6.71 -4.67
CA LEU A 98 -0.81 -6.65 -4.53
C LEU A 98 -1.32 -7.58 -3.43
N GLU A 99 -0.75 -8.78 -3.29
CA GLU A 99 -1.10 -9.68 -2.20
C GLU A 99 -0.68 -9.10 -0.84
N LEU A 100 0.50 -8.48 -0.75
CA LEU A 100 0.93 -7.74 0.44
C LEU A 100 -0.02 -6.57 0.75
N LEU A 101 -0.43 -5.82 -0.28
CA LEU A 101 -1.40 -4.73 -0.14
C LEU A 101 -2.74 -5.24 0.37
N ARG A 102 -3.26 -6.34 -0.21
CA ARG A 102 -4.50 -6.98 0.22
C ARG A 102 -4.43 -7.37 1.69
N LEU A 103 -3.34 -8.03 2.11
CA LEU A 103 -3.16 -8.43 3.51
C LEU A 103 -3.05 -7.22 4.45
N ALA A 104 -2.31 -6.19 4.06
CA ALA A 104 -2.19 -4.96 4.85
C ALA A 104 -3.56 -4.30 5.05
N LEU A 105 -4.39 -4.23 4.00
CA LEU A 105 -5.76 -3.70 4.07
C LEU A 105 -6.70 -4.57 4.92
N GLU A 106 -6.54 -5.89 4.89
CA GLU A 106 -7.29 -6.81 5.76
C GLU A 106 -6.93 -6.60 7.24
N ARG A 107 -5.64 -6.53 7.56
CA ARG A 107 -5.16 -6.23 8.94
C ARG A 107 -5.60 -4.84 9.39
N ARG A 108 -5.56 -3.85 8.49
CA ARG A 108 -6.05 -2.49 8.73
C ARG A 108 -7.53 -2.48 9.10
N ALA A 109 -8.35 -3.20 8.34
CA ALA A 109 -9.78 -3.33 8.59
C ALA A 109 -10.09 -4.08 9.90
N ALA A 110 -9.23 -5.01 10.30
CA ALA A 110 -9.31 -5.73 11.58
C ALA A 110 -8.75 -4.93 12.78
N GLY A 111 -8.21 -3.72 12.56
CA GLY A 111 -7.58 -2.90 13.61
C GLY A 111 -6.20 -3.41 14.06
N GLN A 112 -5.60 -4.34 13.31
CA GLN A 112 -4.29 -4.95 13.61
C GLN A 112 -3.12 -4.22 12.94
N LEU A 113 -3.42 -3.23 12.08
CA LEU A 113 -2.44 -2.36 11.45
C LEU A 113 -2.81 -0.90 11.79
N PRO A 114 -2.27 -0.34 12.89
CA PRO A 114 -2.60 1.02 13.32
C PRO A 114 -2.09 2.06 12.33
N ALA A 115 -2.65 3.27 12.41
CA ALA A 115 -2.20 4.36 11.54
C ALA A 115 -0.82 4.77 12.04
N PRO A 116 0.09 5.26 11.18
CA PRO A 116 1.29 5.89 11.73
C PRO A 116 0.85 7.02 12.65
N ASP A 117 1.42 7.04 13.85
CA ASP A 117 1.14 8.02 14.87
C ASP A 117 1.29 9.43 14.26
N ALA A 118 0.16 10.14 14.13
CA ALA A 118 0.16 11.53 13.67
C ALA A 118 0.61 12.48 14.80
N ASP A 119 0.82 11.97 16.01
CA ASP A 119 0.97 12.75 17.24
C ASP A 119 2.11 12.18 18.11
N SER A 120 3.34 12.47 17.69
CA SER A 120 4.47 12.55 18.62
C SER A 120 5.18 13.86 18.35
N GLU A 121 4.46 14.97 18.52
CA GLU A 121 5.11 16.23 18.85
C GLU A 121 5.78 16.02 20.22
N PRO A 122 7.12 16.09 20.34
CA PRO A 122 7.74 16.05 21.66
C PRO A 122 7.22 17.27 22.43
N GLY A 123 6.61 17.00 23.58
CA GLY A 123 5.89 17.97 24.39
C GLY A 123 6.60 19.31 24.49
N ARG A 124 5.89 20.37 24.11
CA ARG A 124 6.12 21.71 24.66
C ARG A 124 5.94 21.61 26.17
N THR A 125 7.05 21.71 26.91
CA THR A 125 7.01 22.14 28.31
C THR A 125 7.49 23.59 28.32
N THR A 126 6.54 24.50 28.54
CA THR A 126 6.76 25.88 28.99
C THR A 126 7.41 25.88 30.37
#